data_AF-A0A2V6C5C3-F1
#
_entry.id   AF-A0A2V6C5C3-F1
#
_cell.length_a   1.000
_cell.length_b   1.000
_cell.length_c   1.000
_cell.angle_alpha   90.00
_cell.angle_beta   90.00
_cell.angle_gamma   90.00
#
_symmetry.space_group_name_H-M   'P 1'
#
loop_
_entity.id
_entity.type
_entity.pdbx_description
1 polymer ?
#
loop_
_entity_poly.entity_id
_entity_poly.type
_entity_poly.pdbx_seq_one_letter_code
_entity_poly.pdbx_strand_id
1 'polypeptide(L)'
;MTGRFFLVAPPLLIIAASVFAQAAVSSSTHPQESPVPQISPTPPQNEGTAPRIPAIEELDQAFKQSSLGKAADEARLHAQWRELSNRIINDRDLVDARANAGKATTDLEKRRRLRAYYTMFYDRMRTQAASQELKSYIDTHKTQHLGLLAQNRVRPSPAPAATASPKPIVRPPEPPLPQ
;
A
#
# COMPACT_ATOMS: atom_id res chain seq x y z
N MET A 1 -20.03 6.71 -60.82
CA MET A 1 -18.74 7.01 -60.17
C MET A 1 -18.56 6.03 -59.02
N THR A 2 -17.63 5.10 -59.19
CA THR A 2 -17.44 3.92 -58.35
C THR A 2 -16.32 4.21 -57.35
N GLY A 3 -16.59 4.10 -56.05
CA GLY A 3 -15.61 4.35 -54.98
C GLY A 3 -15.55 3.16 -54.02
N ARG A 4 -14.47 2.38 -54.13
CA ARG A 4 -14.16 1.09 -53.52
C ARG A 4 -14.32 1.01 -51.98
N PHE A 5 -14.89 -0.11 -51.55
CA PHE A 5 -14.79 -0.68 -50.21
C PHE A 5 -13.34 -1.05 -49.88
N PHE A 6 -12.86 -0.69 -48.69
CA PHE A 6 -11.72 -1.35 -48.05
C PHE A 6 -12.12 -1.77 -46.64
N LEU A 7 -12.32 -3.08 -46.52
CA LEU A 7 -12.50 -3.86 -45.31
C LEU A 7 -11.11 -4.11 -44.71
N VAL A 8 -10.83 -3.59 -43.51
CA VAL A 8 -9.60 -3.90 -42.76
C VAL A 8 -10.01 -4.67 -41.51
N ALA A 9 -9.76 -5.98 -41.55
CA ALA A 9 -9.93 -6.89 -40.42
C ALA A 9 -8.74 -6.75 -39.44
N PRO A 10 -8.96 -6.76 -38.11
CA PRO A 10 -7.88 -6.78 -37.14
C PRO A 10 -7.33 -8.22 -36.97
N PRO A 11 -6.01 -8.43 -36.86
CA PRO A 11 -5.47 -9.71 -36.44
C PRO A 11 -5.62 -9.87 -34.92
N LEU A 12 -6.41 -10.88 -34.56
CA LEU A 12 -6.53 -11.47 -33.23
C LEU A 12 -5.21 -12.16 -32.89
N LEU A 13 -4.40 -11.61 -31.97
CA LEU A 13 -3.26 -12.31 -31.39
C LEU A 13 -3.63 -12.81 -29.99
N ILE A 14 -4.10 -14.06 -29.96
CA ILE A 14 -4.23 -14.88 -28.75
C ILE A 14 -2.83 -15.35 -28.40
N ILE A 15 -2.27 -14.94 -27.26
CA ILE A 15 -1.17 -15.66 -26.62
C ILE A 15 -1.76 -16.38 -25.41
N ALA A 16 -1.80 -17.70 -25.56
CA ALA A 16 -2.38 -18.65 -24.64
C ALA A 16 -1.45 -18.94 -23.45
N ALA A 17 -2.13 -19.25 -22.34
CA ALA A 17 -1.81 -20.30 -21.37
C ALA A 17 -0.52 -20.18 -20.52
N SER A 18 -0.77 -19.79 -19.27
CA SER A 18 -0.22 -20.36 -18.04
C SER A 18 0.41 -21.76 -18.19
N VAL A 19 1.64 -21.91 -17.71
CA VAL A 19 2.17 -23.19 -17.22
C VAL A 19 2.68 -22.95 -15.79
N PHE A 20 1.78 -23.07 -14.82
CA PHE A 20 2.12 -23.29 -13.42
C PHE A 20 1.91 -24.78 -13.11
N ALA A 21 2.98 -25.40 -12.60
CA ALA A 21 3.01 -26.56 -11.71
C ALA A 21 2.14 -27.79 -12.07
N GLN A 22 2.77 -28.80 -12.66
CA GLN A 22 2.33 -30.18 -12.45
C GLN A 22 3.11 -30.76 -11.25
N ALA A 23 2.49 -30.74 -10.07
CA ALA A 23 2.82 -31.68 -9.01
C ALA A 23 2.01 -32.96 -9.27
N ALA A 24 2.53 -33.85 -10.11
CA ALA A 24 1.95 -35.17 -10.28
C ALA A 24 2.43 -36.06 -9.12
N VAL A 25 1.59 -36.19 -8.09
CA VAL A 25 1.68 -37.30 -7.14
C VAL A 25 0.97 -38.49 -7.80
N SER A 26 1.71 -39.32 -8.51
CA SER A 26 1.22 -40.63 -8.96
C SER A 26 1.84 -41.72 -8.10
N SER A 27 1.08 -42.19 -7.12
CA SER A 27 1.25 -43.52 -6.55
C SER A 27 1.02 -44.55 -7.64
N SER A 28 2.06 -45.29 -8.03
CA SER A 28 1.89 -46.60 -8.65
C SER A 28 3.08 -47.50 -8.29
N THR A 29 2.73 -48.59 -7.63
CA THR A 29 3.55 -49.74 -7.28
C THR A 29 3.70 -50.66 -8.49
N HIS A 30 4.91 -50.82 -9.05
CA HIS A 30 5.41 -52.13 -9.51
C HIS A 30 6.94 -52.07 -9.80
N PRO A 31 7.70 -53.16 -9.53
CA PRO A 31 9.15 -53.16 -9.59
C PRO A 31 9.64 -53.55 -10.99
N GLN A 32 10.64 -52.86 -11.51
CA GLN A 32 11.44 -53.41 -12.60
C GLN A 32 12.93 -53.08 -12.45
N GLU A 33 13.65 -54.17 -12.29
CA GLU A 33 15.07 -54.49 -12.40
C GLU A 33 15.93 -53.59 -13.32
N SER A 34 16.98 -53.02 -12.71
CA SER A 34 18.38 -52.78 -13.14
C SER A 34 18.74 -52.68 -14.64
N PRO A 35 19.66 -51.76 -15.02
CA PRO A 35 21.09 -51.97 -14.75
C PRO A 35 21.82 -50.76 -14.16
N VAL A 36 22.72 -51.08 -13.23
CA VAL A 36 23.62 -50.21 -12.47
C VAL A 36 24.61 -49.48 -13.39
N PRO A 37 24.72 -48.15 -13.32
CA PRO A 37 25.98 -47.46 -13.57
C PRO A 37 26.66 -47.25 -12.22
N GLN A 38 27.78 -47.95 -11.99
CA GLN A 38 28.69 -47.64 -10.90
C GLN A 38 29.23 -46.22 -11.09
N ILE A 39 28.75 -45.29 -10.28
CA ILE A 39 29.39 -44.00 -10.09
C ILE A 39 29.69 -43.92 -8.60
N SER A 40 30.91 -44.28 -8.22
CA SER A 40 31.45 -43.96 -6.89
C SER A 40 31.38 -42.46 -6.70
N PRO A 41 30.66 -41.93 -5.68
CA PRO A 41 30.81 -40.54 -5.33
C PRO A 41 32.07 -40.43 -4.46
N THR A 42 33.16 -39.93 -5.04
CA THR A 42 34.24 -39.34 -4.25
C THR A 42 33.61 -38.18 -3.45
N PRO A 43 33.60 -38.21 -2.10
CA PRO A 43 33.05 -37.09 -1.35
C PRO A 43 33.95 -35.86 -1.58
N PRO A 44 33.40 -34.68 -1.87
CA PRO A 44 34.21 -33.47 -1.86
C PRO A 44 34.71 -33.24 -0.44
N GLN A 45 36.03 -33.23 -0.26
CA GLN A 45 36.68 -32.64 0.90
C GLN A 45 36.37 -31.15 0.90
N ASN A 46 35.28 -30.77 1.56
CA ASN A 46 35.06 -29.40 1.99
C ASN A 46 34.60 -29.45 3.45
N GLU A 47 35.55 -29.66 4.35
CA GLU A 47 35.38 -29.29 5.74
C GLU A 47 35.28 -27.75 5.81
N GLY A 48 34.05 -27.27 5.74
CA GLY A 48 33.71 -25.85 5.78
C GLY A 48 32.42 -25.65 6.57
N THR A 49 32.56 -25.68 7.90
CA THR A 49 31.57 -25.27 8.92
C THR A 49 30.24 -26.04 8.92
N ALA A 50 30.11 -26.99 9.85
CA ALA A 50 28.81 -27.49 10.29
C ALA A 50 27.89 -26.30 10.64
N PRO A 51 26.60 -26.30 10.26
CA PRO A 51 25.70 -25.20 10.55
C PRO A 51 25.67 -24.95 12.07
N ARG A 52 26.30 -23.85 12.50
CA ARG A 52 26.35 -23.45 13.91
C ARG A 52 24.92 -23.15 14.32
N ILE A 53 24.35 -24.01 15.18
CA ILE A 53 23.04 -23.76 15.76
C ILE A 53 23.16 -22.43 16.53
N PRO A 54 22.37 -21.40 16.17
CA PRO A 54 22.46 -20.10 16.83
C PRO A 54 22.15 -20.24 18.32
N ALA A 55 22.78 -19.40 19.14
CA ALA A 55 22.49 -19.37 20.56
C ALA A 55 21.06 -18.86 20.78
N ILE A 56 20.40 -19.30 21.86
CA ILE A 56 19.02 -18.90 22.17
C ILE A 56 18.88 -17.37 22.25
N GLU A 57 19.89 -16.66 22.78
CA GLU A 57 19.90 -15.19 22.82
C GLU A 57 19.93 -14.55 21.43
N GLU A 58 20.61 -15.16 20.45
CA GLU A 58 20.64 -14.66 19.07
C GLU A 58 19.27 -14.84 18.39
N LEU A 59 18.55 -15.91 18.72
CA LEU A 59 17.18 -16.14 18.27
C LEU A 59 16.20 -15.14 18.88
N ASP A 60 16.32 -14.86 20.18
CA ASP A 60 15.53 -13.84 20.87
C ASP A 60 15.80 -12.44 20.29
N GLN A 61 17.06 -12.12 19.99
CA GLN A 61 17.44 -10.86 19.34
C GLN A 61 16.85 -10.77 17.92
N ALA A 62 16.87 -11.86 17.15
CA ALA A 62 16.28 -11.92 15.82
C ALA A 62 14.74 -11.76 15.83
N PHE A 63 14.06 -12.32 16.83
CA PHE A 63 12.61 -12.15 17.03
C PHE A 63 12.25 -10.73 17.49
N LYS A 64 13.11 -10.07 18.26
CA LYS A 64 12.93 -8.65 18.63
C LYS A 64 13.14 -7.73 17.42
N GLN A 65 14.10 -8.03 16.55
CA GLN A 65 14.39 -7.25 15.33
C GLN A 65 13.26 -7.35 14.30
N SER A 66 12.71 -8.55 14.12
CA SER A 66 11.61 -8.81 13.19
C SER A 66 10.35 -9.16 13.95
N SER A 67 9.62 -8.14 14.41
CA SER A 67 8.28 -8.33 14.96
C SER A 67 7.36 -8.85 13.84
N LEU A 68 7.34 -10.17 13.66
CA LEU A 68 6.51 -10.86 12.67
C LEU A 68 5.03 -10.58 12.92
N GLY A 69 4.63 -10.36 14.17
CA GLY A 69 3.27 -9.96 14.53
C GLY A 69 2.85 -8.66 13.84
N LYS A 70 3.65 -7.60 13.97
CA LYS A 70 3.33 -6.30 13.36
C LYS A 70 3.34 -6.37 11.83
N ALA A 71 4.34 -7.04 11.25
CA ALA A 71 4.42 -7.19 9.80
C ALA A 71 3.25 -8.04 9.24
N ALA A 72 2.85 -9.10 9.95
CA ALA A 72 1.70 -9.91 9.59
C ALA A 72 0.40 -9.12 9.67
N ASP A 73 0.23 -8.29 10.71
CA ASP A 73 -0.93 -7.41 10.86
C ASP A 73 -1.02 -6.37 9.74
N GLU A 74 0.11 -5.72 9.41
CA GLU A 74 0.17 -4.78 8.29
C GLU A 74 -0.13 -5.46 6.95
N ALA A 75 0.39 -6.66 6.72
CA ALA A 75 0.09 -7.45 5.52
C ALA A 75 -1.40 -7.81 5.44
N ARG A 76 -2.01 -8.22 6.57
CA ARG A 76 -3.44 -8.51 6.68
C ARG A 76 -4.29 -7.26 6.41
N LEU A 77 -3.91 -6.09 6.93
CA LEU A 77 -4.59 -4.82 6.68
C LEU A 77 -4.45 -4.39 5.22
N HIS A 78 -3.26 -4.52 4.65
CA HIS A 78 -2.99 -4.18 3.26
C HIS A 78 -3.79 -5.08 2.29
N ALA A 79 -3.90 -6.38 2.58
CA ALA A 79 -4.71 -7.30 1.81
C ALA A 79 -6.19 -6.89 1.80
N GLN A 80 -6.77 -6.62 2.97
CA GLN A 80 -8.15 -6.12 3.09
C GLN A 80 -8.35 -4.79 2.36
N TRP A 81 -7.39 -3.88 2.48
CA TRP A 81 -7.41 -2.61 1.76
C TRP A 81 -7.41 -2.81 0.24
N ARG A 82 -6.57 -3.72 -0.29
CA ARG A 82 -6.54 -4.03 -1.73
C ARG A 82 -7.84 -4.64 -2.22
N GLU A 83 -8.40 -5.59 -1.48
CA GLU A 83 -9.69 -6.19 -1.82
C GLU A 83 -10.79 -5.11 -1.91
N LEU A 84 -10.85 -4.23 -0.92
CA LEU A 84 -11.82 -3.15 -0.88
C LEU A 84 -11.59 -2.12 -2.00
N SER A 85 -10.35 -1.77 -2.27
CA SER A 85 -9.96 -0.90 -3.39
C SER A 85 -10.42 -1.48 -4.73
N ASN A 86 -10.20 -2.77 -4.98
CA ASN A 86 -10.59 -3.42 -6.23
C ASN A 86 -12.10 -3.42 -6.46
N ARG A 87 -12.90 -3.50 -5.39
CA ARG A 87 -14.36 -3.37 -5.48
C ARG A 87 -14.79 -1.96 -5.87
N ILE A 88 -14.19 -0.95 -5.25
CA ILE A 88 -14.63 0.44 -5.34
C ILE A 88 -14.06 1.17 -6.57
N ILE A 89 -12.87 0.80 -7.05
CA ILE A 89 -12.16 1.57 -8.09
C ILE A 89 -12.91 1.67 -9.42
N ASN A 90 -13.82 0.73 -9.69
CA ASN A 90 -14.62 0.69 -10.91
C ASN A 90 -15.99 1.39 -10.76
N ASP A 91 -16.28 1.99 -9.60
CA ASP A 91 -17.48 2.78 -9.43
C ASP A 91 -17.52 3.93 -10.43
N ARG A 92 -18.66 4.12 -11.09
CA ARG A 92 -18.84 5.13 -12.14
C ARG A 92 -18.38 6.52 -11.69
N ASP A 93 -18.81 6.99 -10.52
CA ASP A 93 -18.48 8.33 -10.04
C ASP A 93 -16.98 8.54 -9.83
N LEU A 94 -16.27 7.49 -9.41
CA LEU A 94 -14.82 7.54 -9.22
C LEU A 94 -14.07 7.51 -10.55
N VAL A 95 -14.54 6.71 -11.50
CA VAL A 95 -14.01 6.69 -12.87
C VAL A 95 -14.20 8.05 -13.54
N ASP A 96 -15.39 8.63 -13.44
CA ASP A 96 -15.73 9.95 -13.99
C ASP A 96 -14.89 11.05 -13.33
N ALA A 97 -14.74 11.04 -12.00
CA ALA A 97 -13.90 11.99 -11.28
C ALA A 97 -12.41 11.87 -11.66
N ARG A 98 -11.91 10.65 -11.82
CA ARG A 98 -10.53 10.40 -12.26
C ARG A 98 -10.30 10.88 -13.69
N ALA A 99 -11.23 10.59 -14.60
CA ALA A 99 -11.18 11.06 -15.98
C ALA A 99 -11.25 12.59 -16.05
N ASN A 100 -12.13 13.21 -15.25
CA ASN A 100 -12.23 14.66 -15.13
C ASN A 100 -10.91 15.28 -14.65
N ALA A 101 -10.25 14.69 -13.65
CA ALA A 101 -8.94 15.13 -13.20
C ALA A 101 -7.86 15.03 -14.30
N GLY A 102 -7.93 13.99 -15.15
CA GLY A 102 -7.04 13.82 -16.30
C GLY A 102 -7.23 14.86 -17.42
N LYS A 103 -8.42 15.46 -17.53
CA LYS A 103 -8.76 16.50 -18.51
C LYS A 103 -8.38 17.92 -18.07
N ALA A 104 -7.78 18.08 -16.89
CA ALA A 104 -7.38 19.40 -16.39
C ALA A 104 -6.30 20.03 -17.27
N THR A 105 -6.45 21.31 -17.59
CA THR A 105 -5.46 22.03 -18.43
C THR A 105 -4.28 22.54 -17.61
N THR A 106 -4.51 22.86 -16.33
CA THR A 106 -3.48 23.41 -15.44
C THR A 106 -3.14 22.44 -14.29
N ASP A 107 -1.91 22.51 -13.78
CA ASP A 107 -1.48 21.71 -12.63
C ASP A 107 -2.31 22.02 -11.37
N LEU A 108 -2.62 23.30 -11.11
CA LEU A 108 -3.46 23.72 -9.99
C LEU A 108 -4.84 23.05 -10.07
N GLU A 109 -5.47 23.09 -11.24
CA GLU A 109 -6.76 22.48 -11.48
C GLU A 109 -6.70 20.95 -11.34
N LYS A 110 -5.66 20.32 -11.91
CA LYS A 110 -5.42 18.87 -11.79
C LYS A 110 -5.32 18.46 -10.33
N ARG A 111 -4.53 19.16 -9.51
CA ARG A 111 -4.40 18.88 -8.07
C ARG A 111 -5.71 19.07 -7.32
N ARG A 112 -6.50 20.11 -7.65
CA ARG A 112 -7.83 20.33 -7.05
C ARG A 112 -8.78 19.17 -7.38
N ARG A 113 -8.85 18.76 -8.65
CA ARG A 113 -9.69 17.65 -9.10
C ARG A 113 -9.21 16.31 -8.53
N LEU A 114 -7.91 16.06 -8.45
CA LEU A 114 -7.33 14.88 -7.80
C LEU A 114 -7.63 14.84 -6.30
N ARG A 115 -7.57 15.99 -5.60
CA ARG A 115 -7.96 16.07 -4.19
C ARG A 115 -9.42 15.68 -4.00
N ALA A 116 -10.32 16.16 -4.86
CA ALA A 116 -11.72 15.75 -4.83
C ALA A 116 -11.89 14.24 -5.09
N TYR A 117 -11.21 13.71 -6.13
CA TYR A 117 -11.21 12.28 -6.45
C TYR A 117 -10.75 11.42 -5.26
N TYR A 118 -9.58 11.69 -4.67
CA TYR A 118 -9.08 10.91 -3.54
C TYR A 118 -9.97 11.05 -2.31
N THR A 119 -10.55 12.23 -2.06
CA THR A 119 -11.50 12.41 -0.96
C THR A 119 -12.69 11.46 -1.13
N MET A 120 -13.33 11.46 -2.31
CA MET A 120 -14.45 10.56 -2.59
C MET A 120 -14.05 9.07 -2.52
N PHE A 121 -12.89 8.71 -3.08
CA PHE A 121 -12.38 7.34 -3.08
C PHE A 121 -12.20 6.80 -1.65
N TYR A 122 -11.50 7.55 -0.81
CA TYR A 122 -11.25 7.14 0.57
C TYR A 122 -12.50 7.24 1.46
N ASP A 123 -13.41 8.19 1.22
CA ASP A 123 -14.66 8.28 1.99
C ASP A 123 -15.58 7.07 1.72
N ARG A 124 -15.68 6.61 0.46
CA ARG A 124 -16.39 5.35 0.13
C ARG A 124 -15.73 4.15 0.77
N MET A 125 -14.41 4.05 0.65
CA MET A 125 -13.64 2.97 1.25
C MET A 125 -13.83 2.93 2.77
N ARG A 126 -13.81 4.09 3.42
CA ARG A 126 -14.05 4.22 4.86
C ARG A 126 -15.45 3.80 5.28
N THR A 127 -16.46 4.10 4.46
CA THR A 127 -17.86 3.75 4.70
C THR A 127 -18.08 2.23 4.60
N GLN A 128 -17.39 1.56 3.67
CA GLN A 128 -17.48 0.10 3.49
C GLN A 128 -16.54 -0.70 4.40
N ALA A 129 -15.59 -0.06 5.07
CA ALA A 129 -14.69 -0.73 5.99
C ALA A 129 -15.41 -1.21 7.24
N ALA A 130 -15.29 -2.50 7.56
CA ALA A 130 -15.93 -3.10 8.72
C ALA A 130 -15.18 -2.80 10.04
N SER A 131 -13.85 -2.90 10.04
CA SER A 131 -13.04 -2.77 11.26
C SER A 131 -12.51 -1.34 11.47
N GLN A 132 -12.31 -0.97 12.74
CA GLN A 132 -11.74 0.33 13.10
C GLN A 132 -10.26 0.46 12.72
N GLU A 133 -9.51 -0.64 12.77
CA GLU A 133 -8.12 -0.69 12.32
C GLU A 133 -8.01 -0.37 10.83
N LEU A 134 -8.86 -0.98 10.01
CA LEU A 134 -8.88 -0.73 8.58
C LEU A 134 -9.30 0.71 8.29
N LYS A 135 -10.28 1.26 9.00
CA LYS A 135 -10.65 2.69 8.90
C LYS A 135 -9.46 3.61 9.18
N SER A 136 -8.69 3.34 10.23
CA SER A 136 -7.50 4.13 10.57
C SER A 136 -6.38 3.97 9.53
N TYR A 137 -6.21 2.77 8.98
CA TYR A 137 -5.28 2.49 7.88
C TYR A 137 -5.67 3.28 6.61
N ILE A 138 -6.97 3.31 6.28
CA ILE A 138 -7.54 4.10 5.16
C ILE A 138 -7.30 5.60 5.38
N ASP A 139 -7.56 6.12 6.58
CA ASP A 139 -7.37 7.54 6.92
C ASP A 139 -5.89 7.96 6.79
N THR A 140 -4.96 7.06 7.15
CA THR A 140 -3.51 7.27 6.97
C THR A 140 -3.16 7.38 5.49
N HIS A 141 -3.62 6.44 4.67
CA HIS A 141 -3.41 6.45 3.21
C HIS A 141 -4.04 7.68 2.53
N LYS A 142 -5.23 8.08 2.96
CA LYS A 142 -5.89 9.33 2.51
C LYS A 142 -4.99 10.53 2.76
N THR A 143 -4.47 10.66 3.97
CA THR A 143 -3.59 11.77 4.36
C THR A 143 -2.31 11.77 3.55
N GLN A 144 -1.69 10.60 3.33
CA GLN A 144 -0.49 10.47 2.49
C GLN A 144 -0.75 10.93 1.05
N HIS A 145 -1.79 10.42 0.39
CA HIS A 145 -2.12 10.82 -0.99
C HIS A 145 -2.47 12.31 -1.11
N LEU A 146 -3.21 12.86 -0.14
CA LEU A 146 -3.51 14.29 -0.14
C LEU A 146 -2.26 15.14 0.13
N GLY A 147 -1.33 14.65 0.93
CA GLY A 147 -0.03 15.26 1.19
C GLY A 147 0.84 15.34 -0.07
N LEU A 148 0.86 14.29 -0.89
CA LEU A 148 1.58 14.28 -2.18
C LEU A 148 1.06 15.33 -3.17
N LEU A 149 -0.22 15.74 -3.03
CA LEU A 149 -0.82 16.78 -3.87
C LEU A 149 -0.55 18.21 -3.38
N ALA A 150 0.02 18.39 -2.18
CA ALA A 150 0.33 19.72 -1.66
C ALA A 150 1.36 20.43 -2.57
N GLN A 151 1.13 21.72 -2.84
CA GLN A 151 2.11 22.52 -3.57
C GLN A 151 3.28 22.86 -2.64
N ASN A 152 4.50 22.75 -3.18
CA ASN A 152 5.68 23.25 -2.48
C ASN A 152 5.53 24.77 -2.29
N ARG A 153 5.63 25.23 -1.04
CA ARG A 153 5.52 26.65 -0.72
C ARG A 153 6.86 27.32 -0.97
N VAL A 154 6.96 28.03 -2.09
CA VAL A 154 8.15 28.85 -2.44
C VAL A 154 8.27 30.10 -1.56
N ARG A 155 7.18 30.49 -0.89
CA ARG A 155 7.17 31.59 0.08
C ARG A 155 6.92 31.06 1.48
N PRO A 156 7.70 31.45 2.49
CA PRO A 156 7.39 31.13 3.88
C PRO A 156 6.01 31.70 4.21
N SER A 157 5.17 30.86 4.84
CA SER A 157 3.89 31.30 5.38
C SER A 157 4.18 32.37 6.44
N PRO A 158 3.44 33.49 6.47
CA PRO A 158 3.58 34.43 7.58
C PRO A 158 3.32 33.67 8.87
N ALA A 159 4.24 33.79 9.82
CA ALA A 159 4.10 33.20 11.14
C ALA A 159 2.77 33.69 11.75
N PRO A 160 2.00 32.82 12.42
CA PRO A 160 0.81 33.28 13.13
C PRO A 160 1.24 34.39 14.08
N ALA A 161 0.61 35.57 13.94
CA ALA A 161 0.88 36.71 14.79
C ALA A 161 0.74 36.25 16.25
N ALA A 162 1.79 36.44 17.05
CA ALA A 162 1.77 36.09 18.46
C ALA A 162 0.52 36.68 19.09
N THR A 163 -0.36 35.82 19.58
CA THR A 163 -1.55 36.22 20.32
C THR A 163 -1.02 36.98 21.53
N ALA A 164 -1.35 38.27 21.62
CA ALA A 164 -0.90 39.10 22.74
C ALA A 164 -1.29 38.41 24.05
N SER A 165 -0.30 38.08 24.88
CA SER A 165 -0.54 37.57 26.24
C SER A 165 -1.51 38.53 26.95
N PRO A 166 -2.54 38.00 27.65
CA PRO A 166 -3.46 38.85 28.39
C PRO A 166 -2.66 39.61 29.45
N LYS A 167 -2.70 40.94 29.35
CA LYS A 167 -2.06 41.85 30.31
C LYS A 167 -2.68 41.59 31.69
N PRO A 168 -1.89 41.43 32.78
CA PRO A 168 -2.45 41.21 34.10
C PRO A 168 -3.32 42.41 34.50
N ILE A 169 -4.58 42.17 34.82
CA ILE A 169 -5.44 43.18 35.45
C ILE A 169 -4.85 43.48 36.83
N VAL A 170 -4.35 44.71 37.01
CA VAL A 170 -3.97 45.23 38.31
C VAL A 170 -5.26 45.52 39.07
N ARG A 171 -5.49 44.76 40.14
CA ARG A 171 -6.63 44.94 41.05
C ARG A 171 -6.42 46.25 41.84
N PRO A 172 -7.40 47.15 41.93
CA PRO A 172 -7.28 48.37 42.73
C PRO A 172 -7.14 48.02 44.23
N PRO A 173 -6.39 48.82 45.02
CA PRO A 173 -6.28 48.61 46.46
C PRO A 173 -7.61 48.90 47.17
N GLU A 174 -7.95 48.04 48.13
CA GLU A 174 -9.16 48.09 48.94
C GLU A 174 -9.11 49.28 49.92
N PRO A 175 -10.20 50.06 50.09
CA PRO A 175 -10.22 51.19 51.02
C PRO A 175 -10.27 50.71 52.48
N PRO A 176 -9.62 51.42 53.42
CA PRO A 176 -9.59 51.02 54.82
C PRO A 176 -10.97 51.13 55.48
N LEU A 177 -11.32 50.13 56.30
CA LEU A 177 -12.53 50.10 57.11
C LEU A 177 -12.54 51.25 58.15
N PRO A 178 -13.69 51.90 58.39
CA PRO A 178 -13.83 52.90 59.44
C PRO A 178 -13.79 52.27 60.84
N GLN A 179 -13.17 52.97 61.79
CA GLN A 179 -13.17 52.63 63.22
C GLN A 179 -14.51 52.99 63.88
#